data_AF-A0A7K3EP53-F1
#
_entry.id   AF-A0A7K3EP53-F1
#
_cell.length_a   1.000
_cell.length_b   1.000
_cell.length_c   1.000
_cell.angle_alpha   90.00
_cell.angle_beta   90.00
_cell.angle_gamma   90.00
#
_symmetry.space_group_name_H-M   'P 1'
#
loop_
_entity.id
_entity.type
_entity.pdbx_description
1 polymer ?
#
loop_
_entity_poly.entity_id
_entity_poly.type
_entity_poly.pdbx_seq_one_letter_code
_entity_poly.pdbx_strand_id
1 'polypeptide(L)' 'MTAEVHVCQHCDEPITDPDDAVLVAQEAGNSGPGWNVWAHSAHVGPLEMHPVAVRVMARILLARVFPRGG' A
#
# COMPACT_ATOMS: atom_id res chain seq x y z
N MET A 1 -18.29 20.51 8.26
CA MET A 1 -17.49 19.31 7.99
C MET A 1 -16.13 19.79 7.52
N THR A 2 -15.09 19.67 8.34
CA THR A 2 -13.71 19.95 7.91
C THR A 2 -13.28 18.77 7.05
N ALA A 3 -12.97 19.02 5.78
CA ALA A 3 -12.37 18.00 4.92
C ALA A 3 -11.02 17.59 5.54
N GLU A 4 -10.80 16.29 5.67
CA GLU A 4 -9.51 15.76 6.13
C GLU A 4 -8.48 16.06 5.05
N VAL A 5 -7.44 16.83 5.39
CA VAL A 5 -6.38 17.18 4.44
C VAL A 5 -5.40 16.01 4.41
N HIS A 6 -5.33 15.32 3.27
CA HIS A 6 -4.30 14.32 3.03
C HIS A 6 -2.99 15.00 2.64
N VAL A 7 -1.86 14.45 3.09
CA VAL A 7 -0.51 14.92 2.73
C VAL A 7 0.18 13.78 2.03
N CYS A 8 0.83 14.07 0.90
CA CYS A 8 1.56 13.07 0.15
C CYS A 8 2.86 12.71 0.86
N GLN A 9 3.03 11.44 1.23
CA GLN A 9 4.23 10.92 1.90
C GLN A 9 5.52 11.07 1.07
N HIS A 10 5.41 11.27 -0.25
CA HIS A 10 6.56 11.35 -1.14
C HIS A 10 7.13 12.76 -1.29
N CYS A 11 6.27 13.78 -1.37
CA CYS A 11 6.67 15.17 -1.58
C CYS A 11 6.33 16.10 -0.41
N ASP A 12 5.69 15.59 0.64
CA ASP A 12 5.23 16.33 1.82
C ASP A 12 4.24 17.48 1.51
N GLU A 13 3.65 17.49 0.32
CA GLU A 13 2.66 18.49 -0.10
C GLU A 13 1.21 18.04 0.18
N PRO A 14 0.29 18.98 0.46
CA PRO A 14 -1.14 18.66 0.60
C PRO A 14 -1.74 18.15 -0.70
N ILE A 15 -2.53 17.08 -0.61
CA ILE A 15 -3.33 16.58 -1.74
C ILE A 15 -4.64 17.38 -1.77
N THR A 16 -4.76 18.29 -2.75
CA THR A 16 -5.92 19.17 -2.87
C THR A 16 -7.05 18.58 -3.69
N ASP A 17 -6.74 17.65 -4.59
CA ASP A 17 -7.71 16.93 -5.40
C ASP A 17 -8.01 15.56 -4.75
N PRO A 18 -9.24 15.31 -4.28
CA PRO A 18 -9.61 14.02 -3.71
C PRO A 18 -9.38 12.83 -4.65
N ASP A 19 -9.48 13.02 -5.97
CA ASP A 19 -9.28 11.96 -6.96
C ASP A 19 -7.79 11.63 -7.18
N ASP A 20 -6.88 12.49 -6.72
CA ASP A 20 -5.42 12.26 -6.73
C ASP A 20 -4.93 11.59 -5.44
N ALA A 21 -5.77 11.45 -4.42
CA ALA A 21 -5.41 10.84 -3.15
C ALA A 21 -5.44 9.30 -3.23
N VAL A 22 -4.26 8.67 -3.12
CA VAL A 22 -4.13 7.21 -3.07
C VAL A 22 -3.64 6.74 -1.71
N LEU A 23 -4.36 5.81 -1.09
CA LEU A 23 -3.94 5.14 0.13
C LEU A 23 -2.85 4.12 -0.20
N VAL A 24 -1.62 4.35 0.28
CA VAL A 24 -0.45 3.51 -0.06
C VAL A 24 -0.06 2.54 1.04
N ALA A 25 -0.34 2.88 2.30
CA ALA A 25 -0.04 2.00 3.42
C ALA A 25 -0.93 2.32 4.64
N GLN A 26 -0.97 1.35 5.54
CA GLN A 26 -1.48 1.52 6.89
C GLN A 26 -0.33 1.23 7.84
N GLU A 27 0.07 2.20 8.65
CA GLU A 27 1.22 2.07 9.53
C GLU A 27 0.90 1.13 10.70
N ALA A 28 1.47 -0.08 10.71
CA ALA A 28 1.08 -1.15 11.64
C ALA A 28 1.33 -0.83 13.13
N GLY A 29 2.08 0.23 13.44
CA GLY A 29 2.37 0.68 14.81
C GLY A 29 1.34 1.65 15.39
N ASN A 30 0.39 2.14 14.59
CA ASN A 30 -0.56 3.16 15.00
C ASN A 30 -2.01 2.67 14.79
N SER A 31 -2.83 2.75 15.83
CA SER A 31 -4.25 2.39 15.77
C SER A 31 -5.08 3.65 16.07
N GLY A 32 -5.24 4.53 15.08
CA GLY A 32 -5.93 5.82 15.27
C GLY A 32 -5.77 6.80 14.10
N PRO A 33 -6.18 8.07 14.27
CA PRO A 33 -5.97 9.12 13.28
C PRO A 33 -4.50 9.22 12.86
N GLY A 34 -4.22 9.26 11.55
CA GLY A 34 -2.86 9.15 11.01
C GLY A 34 -2.38 7.72 10.73
N TRP A 35 -3.23 6.70 10.88
CA TRP A 35 -2.91 5.32 10.49
C TRP A 35 -2.73 5.15 8.98
N ASN A 36 -3.48 5.95 8.20
CA ASN A 36 -3.48 5.90 6.74
C ASN A 36 -2.37 6.79 6.16
N VAL A 37 -1.51 6.19 5.34
CA VAL A 37 -0.47 6.90 4.58
C VAL A 37 -0.99 7.14 3.16
N TRP A 38 -0.95 8.40 2.73
CA TRP A 38 -1.48 8.83 1.43
C TRP A 38 -0.36 9.31 0.51
N ALA A 39 -0.58 9.20 -0.80
CA ALA A 39 0.29 9.78 -1.82
C ALA A 39 -0.52 10.26 -3.03
N HIS A 40 0.01 11.24 -3.76
CA HIS A 40 -0.46 11.57 -5.10
C HIS A 40 -0.38 10.34 -6.00
N SER A 41 -1.33 10.16 -6.90
CA SER A 41 -1.36 9.04 -7.85
C SER A 41 -0.06 8.91 -8.65
N ALA A 42 0.53 10.04 -9.03
CA ALA A 42 1.81 10.11 -9.73
C ALA A 42 3.01 9.65 -8.89
N HIS A 43 2.90 9.72 -7.55
CA HIS A 43 3.94 9.30 -6.61
C HIS A 43 3.76 7.88 -6.09
N VAL A 44 2.65 7.23 -6.45
CA VAL A 44 2.49 5.79 -6.30
C VAL A 44 3.32 5.14 -7.40
N GLY A 45 4.63 5.04 -7.14
CA GLY A 45 5.52 4.22 -7.97
C GLY A 45 4.97 2.80 -8.08
N PRO A 46 5.36 2.03 -9.12
CA PRO A 46 4.92 0.65 -9.24
C PRO A 46 5.20 -0.06 -7.93
N LEU A 47 4.14 -0.57 -7.30
CA LEU A 47 4.20 -1.17 -5.97
C LEU A 47 5.19 -2.34 -6.05
N GLU A 48 6.46 -2.10 -5.71
CA GLU A 48 7.46 -3.16 -5.71
C GLU A 48 7.06 -4.11 -4.60
N MET A 49 6.52 -5.26 -5.00
CA MET A 49 6.14 -6.29 -4.05
C MET A 49 7.37 -6.67 -3.25
N HIS A 50 7.28 -6.55 -1.93
CA HIS A 50 8.38 -6.88 -1.04
C HIS A 50 8.92 -8.29 -1.38
N PRO A 51 10.24 -8.49 -1.52
CA PRO A 51 10.81 -9.75 -2.00
C PRO A 51 10.37 -10.98 -1.20
N VAL A 52 10.09 -10.81 0.10
CA VAL A 52 9.55 -11.88 0.95
C VAL A 52 8.10 -12.22 0.57
N ALA A 53 7.26 -11.24 0.29
CA ALA A 53 5.88 -11.45 -0.14
C ALA A 53 5.85 -12.20 -1.49
N VAL A 54 6.71 -11.81 -2.43
CA VAL A 54 6.88 -12.53 -3.71
C VAL A 54 7.26 -13.99 -3.48
N ARG A 55 8.25 -14.26 -2.61
CA ARG A 55 8.68 -15.63 -2.29
C ARG A 55 7.57 -16.45 -1.63
N VAL A 56 6.79 -15.86 -0.73
CA VAL A 56 5.68 -16.55 -0.06
C VAL A 56 4.58 -16.88 -1.06
N MET A 57 4.17 -15.92 -1.89
CA MET A 57 3.15 -16.13 -2.93
C MET A 57 3.59 -17.20 -3.93
N ALA A 58 4.85 -17.19 -4.37
CA ALA A 58 5.40 -18.23 -5.24
C ALA A 58 5.30 -19.62 -4.60
N ARG A 59 5.61 -19.76 -3.30
CA ARG A 59 5.48 -21.04 -2.59
C ARG A 59 4.03 -21.53 -2.51
N ILE A 60 3.08 -20.64 -2.23
CA ILE A 60 1.65 -20.98 -2.18
C ILE A 60 1.17 -21.47 -3.55
N LEU A 61 1.55 -20.76 -4.62
CA LEU A 61 1.16 -21.13 -5.99
C LEU A 61 1.76 -22.47 -6.39
N LEU A 62 3.04 -22.71 -6.12
CA LEU A 62 3.69 -23.99 -6.40
C LEU A 62 3.05 -25.14 -5.62
N ALA A 63 2.66 -24.92 -4.35
CA ALA A 63 1.98 -25.94 -3.55
C ALA A 63 0.58 -26.29 -4.09
N ARG A 64 -0.11 -25.33 -4.74
CA ARG A 64 -1.41 -25.57 -5.38
C ARG A 64 -1.28 -26.33 -6.70
N VAL A 65 -0.23 -26.06 -7.48
CA VAL A 65 0.01 -26.70 -8.78
C VAL A 65 0.63 -28.10 -8.60
N PHE A 66 1.46 -28.28 -7.57
CA PHE A 66 2.12 -29.54 -7.25
C PHE A 66 1.80 -29.96 -5.81
N PRO A 67 0.55 -30.41 -5.54
CA PRO A 67 0.22 -30.96 -4.24
C PRO A 67 1.14 -32.14 -3.96
N ARG A 68 1.82 -32.12 -2.81
CA ARG A 68 2.68 -33.23 -2.40
C ARG A 68 1.79 -34.46 -2.15
N GLY A 69 1.77 -35.40 -3.09
CA GLY A 69 1.09 -36.69 -2.97
C GLY A 69 0.30 -37.13 -4.21
N GLY A 70 0.90 -37.08 -5.39
CA GLY A 70 0.42 -37.83 -6.56
C GLY A 70 0.97 -39.25 -6.55
#